data_AF-M5F9G1-F1
#
_entry.id   AF-M5F9G1-F1
#
_cell.length_a   1.000
_cell.length_b   1.000
_cell.length_c   1.000
_cell.angle_alpha   90.00
_cell.angle_beta   90.00
_cell.angle_gamma   90.00
#
_symmetry.space_group_name_H-M   'P 1'
#
loop_
_entity.id
_entity.type
_entity.pdbx_description
1 polymer ?
#
loop_
_entity_poly.entity_id
_entity_poly.type
_entity_poly.pdbx_seq_one_letter_code
_entity_poly.pdbx_strand_id
1 'polypeptide(L)'
;MSQQLFKQVEPIRPGYLTYIRLQYTPEFWDAIELGTGRLVAQFRTAVASPIVLFEADSAEATISREDGNVLLIAIPAAASVAWTDAVMFDIINIVGSVKTPIPGIWRWPVSARVTRDVV
;
A
#
# COMPACT_ATOMS: atom_id res chain seq x y z
N MET A 1 17.05 -13.78 -0.15
CA MET A 1 15.84 -13.47 -0.94
C MET A 1 14.65 -13.59 0.00
N SER A 2 13.96 -12.50 0.30
CA SER A 2 12.73 -12.54 1.10
C SER A 2 11.59 -13.08 0.21
N GLN A 3 11.00 -14.20 0.61
CA GLN A 3 9.84 -14.75 -0.08
C GLN A 3 8.61 -13.98 0.41
N GLN A 4 8.18 -12.96 -0.35
CA GLN A 4 6.93 -12.24 -0.07
C GLN A 4 5.76 -13.14 -0.48
N LEU A 5 4.98 -13.58 0.51
CA LEU A 5 3.90 -14.56 0.31
C LEU A 5 2.56 -13.80 0.29
N PHE A 6 2.09 -13.42 -0.90
CA PHE A 6 0.80 -12.77 -1.07
C PHE A 6 -0.33 -13.83 -1.03
N LYS A 7 -0.91 -14.07 0.15
CA LYS A 7 -2.15 -14.86 0.25
C LYS A 7 -3.35 -13.93 0.02
N GLN A 8 -4.26 -14.30 -0.88
CA GLN A 8 -5.54 -13.60 -1.12
C GLN A 8 -5.37 -12.10 -1.48
N VAL A 9 -4.69 -11.80 -2.60
CA VAL A 9 -4.67 -10.45 -3.19
C VAL A 9 -6.08 -10.08 -3.63
N GLU A 10 -6.82 -9.36 -2.79
CA GLU A 10 -8.11 -8.79 -3.17
C GLU A 10 -7.87 -7.53 -4.02
N PRO A 11 -8.45 -7.44 -5.24
CA PRO A 11 -8.36 -6.23 -6.02
C PRO A 11 -8.99 -5.05 -5.30
N ILE A 12 -8.40 -3.86 -5.47
CA ILE A 12 -9.02 -2.62 -5.03
C ILE A 12 -10.32 -2.45 -5.81
N ARG A 13 -11.41 -2.22 -5.09
CA ARG A 13 -12.72 -1.92 -5.68
C ARG A 13 -12.91 -0.40 -5.62
N PRO A 14 -12.86 0.30 -6.76
CA PRO A 14 -13.04 1.76 -6.82
C PRO A 14 -14.31 2.20 -6.09
N GLY A 15 -14.18 3.20 -5.22
CA GLY A 15 -15.32 3.73 -4.46
C GLY A 15 -15.71 2.91 -3.23
N TYR A 16 -14.92 1.92 -2.83
CA TYR A 16 -15.09 1.16 -1.58
C TYR A 16 -13.81 1.23 -0.75
N LEU A 17 -13.96 1.18 0.57
CA LEU A 17 -12.83 1.04 1.49
C LEU A 17 -12.15 -0.30 1.21
N THR A 18 -10.85 -0.26 0.92
CA THR A 18 -10.04 -1.44 0.63
C THR A 18 -8.87 -1.51 1.60
N TYR A 19 -8.51 -2.72 2.01
CA TYR A 19 -7.35 -2.98 2.84
C TYR A 19 -6.32 -3.81 2.07
N ILE A 20 -5.08 -3.36 2.04
CA ILE A 20 -3.93 -4.12 1.55
C ILE A 20 -3.14 -4.60 2.77
N ARG A 21 -2.88 -5.91 2.84
CA ARG A 21 -2.05 -6.51 3.89
C ARG A 21 -0.75 -7.04 3.30
N LEU A 22 0.36 -6.55 3.83
CA LEU A 22 1.70 -6.98 3.45
C LEU A 22 2.34 -7.67 4.65
N GLN A 23 2.55 -8.98 4.55
CA GLN A 23 3.26 -9.75 5.57
C GLN A 23 4.74 -9.87 5.22
N TYR A 24 5.59 -9.52 6.19
CA TYR A 24 7.04 -9.63 6.07
C TYR A 24 7.57 -10.76 6.95
N THR A 25 8.71 -11.32 6.58
CA THR A 25 9.41 -12.26 7.48
C THR A 25 9.97 -11.48 8.68
N PRO A 26 10.08 -12.10 9.87
CA PRO A 26 10.64 -11.43 11.06
C PRO A 26 12.03 -10.84 10.82
N GLU A 27 12.89 -11.55 10.11
CA GLU A 27 14.27 -11.12 9.86
C GLU A 27 14.30 -9.84 9.01
N PHE A 28 13.41 -9.74 8.02
CA PHE A 28 13.30 -8.55 7.21
C PHE A 28 12.68 -7.40 8.01
N TRP A 29 11.60 -7.66 8.73
CA TRP A 29 10.91 -6.64 9.54
C TRP A 29 11.85 -5.92 10.50
N ASP A 30 12.69 -6.66 11.21
CA ASP A 30 13.65 -6.11 12.16
C ASP A 30 14.82 -5.41 11.45
N ALA A 31 15.35 -5.99 10.37
CA ALA A 31 16.53 -5.45 9.68
C ALA A 31 16.31 -4.06 9.05
N ILE A 32 15.08 -3.72 8.66
CA ILE A 32 14.71 -2.41 8.11
C ILE A 32 13.84 -1.59 9.07
N GLU A 33 13.79 -2.00 10.34
CA GLU A 33 13.10 -1.31 11.42
C GLU A 33 11.64 -0.97 11.09
N LEU A 34 10.91 -1.88 10.43
CA LEU A 34 9.50 -1.65 10.05
C LEU A 34 8.58 -1.44 11.26
N GLY A 35 8.95 -1.98 12.42
CA GLY A 35 8.21 -1.82 13.67
C GLY A 35 8.20 -0.41 14.24
N THR A 36 9.07 0.48 13.75
CA THR A 36 9.25 1.84 14.26
C THR A 36 9.19 2.88 13.14
N GLY A 37 9.17 4.16 13.49
CA GLY A 37 9.16 5.27 12.52
C GLY A 37 7.81 5.54 11.85
N ARG A 38 7.80 6.56 10.98
CA ARG A 38 6.65 6.94 10.14
C ARG A 38 6.79 6.28 8.78
N LEU A 39 5.80 5.48 8.40
CA LEU A 39 5.69 4.87 7.08
C LEU A 39 4.85 5.75 6.17
N VAL A 40 5.31 5.92 4.93
CA VAL A 40 4.57 6.61 3.87
C VAL A 40 4.62 5.76 2.61
N ALA A 41 3.50 5.64 1.91
CA ALA A 41 3.38 4.93 0.65
C ALA A 41 2.66 5.80 -0.38
N GLN A 42 3.20 5.91 -1.59
CA GLN A 42 2.58 6.70 -2.67
C GLN A 42 2.08 5.79 -3.79
N PHE A 43 0.77 5.85 -4.05
CA PHE A 43 0.11 5.10 -5.10
C PHE A 43 0.11 5.88 -6.40
N ARG A 44 0.52 5.21 -7.49
CA ARG A 44 0.72 5.80 -8.82
C ARG A 44 0.22 4.83 -9.89
N THR A 45 -0.03 5.32 -11.11
CA THR A 45 -0.35 4.45 -12.26
C THR A 45 0.87 3.69 -12.80
N ALA A 46 2.07 4.22 -12.56
CA ALA A 46 3.35 3.61 -12.90
C ALA A 46 4.45 4.14 -11.97
N VAL A 47 5.53 3.37 -11.78
CA VAL A 47 6.67 3.75 -10.92
C VAL A 47 7.25 5.11 -11.29
N ALA A 48 7.40 5.40 -12.58
CA ALA A 48 7.96 6.66 -13.07
C ALA A 48 6.95 7.81 -13.19
N SER A 49 5.66 7.55 -12.89
CA SER A 49 4.64 8.60 -13.00
C SER A 49 4.89 9.66 -11.93
N PRO A 50 4.95 10.96 -12.27
CA PRO A 50 5.10 12.01 -11.27
C PRO A 50 3.79 12.23 -10.46
N ILE A 51 2.66 11.76 -10.98
CA ILE A 51 1.34 11.96 -10.39
C ILE A 51 1.08 10.92 -9.30
N VAL A 52 0.93 11.39 -8.06
CA VAL A 52 0.46 10.60 -6.93
C VAL A 52 -1.07 10.59 -6.95
N LEU A 53 -1.65 9.40 -7.00
CA LEU A 53 -3.10 9.20 -6.91
C LEU A 53 -3.59 9.26 -5.46
N PHE A 54 -2.79 8.71 -4.55
CA PHE A 54 -3.07 8.65 -3.12
C PHE A 54 -1.76 8.48 -2.35
N GLU A 55 -1.69 9.11 -1.18
CA GLU A 55 -0.60 8.91 -0.22
C GLU A 55 -1.19 8.26 1.04
N ALA A 56 -0.70 7.08 1.37
CA ALA A 56 -0.97 6.45 2.64
C ALA A 56 0.14 6.79 3.62
N ASP A 57 -0.24 7.08 4.86
CA ASP A 57 0.65 7.51 5.92
C ASP A 57 0.24 6.92 7.26
N SER A 58 1.23 6.45 8.00
CA SER A 58 1.03 5.98 9.38
C SER A 58 0.68 7.08 10.37
N ALA A 59 1.08 8.33 10.13
CA ALA A 59 0.69 9.48 10.95
C ALA A 59 -0.79 9.83 10.77
N GLU A 60 -1.36 9.55 9.60
CA GLU A 60 -2.77 9.77 9.26
C GLU A 60 -3.61 8.47 9.42
N ALA A 61 -3.06 7.45 10.10
CA ALA A 61 -3.70 6.16 10.34
C ALA A 61 -4.18 5.40 9.09
N THR A 62 -3.65 5.72 7.91
CA THR A 62 -3.92 4.96 6.67
C THR A 62 -2.88 3.86 6.43
N ILE A 63 -1.79 3.86 7.19
CA ILE A 63 -0.90 2.70 7.38
C ILE A 63 -0.90 2.33 8.86
N SER A 64 -1.08 1.05 9.17
CA SER A 64 -0.99 0.53 10.53
C SER A 64 -0.18 -0.77 10.56
N ARG A 65 0.33 -1.09 11.74
CA ARG A 65 1.06 -2.33 12.01
C ARG A 65 0.11 -3.26 12.74
N GLU A 66 -0.11 -4.45 12.18
CA GLU A 66 -0.86 -5.53 12.81
C GLU A 66 0.14 -6.55 13.41
N ASP A 67 -0.35 -7.43 14.28
CA ASP A 67 0.44 -8.53 14.83
C ASP A 67 1.00 -9.44 13.71
N GLY A 68 2.14 -10.09 13.98
CA GLY A 68 2.74 -11.03 13.03
C GLY A 68 3.45 -10.36 11.84
N ASN A 69 4.02 -9.17 12.05
CA ASN A 69 4.83 -8.42 11.09
C ASN A 69 4.06 -8.07 9.81
N VAL A 70 2.84 -7.59 10.00
CA VAL A 70 1.93 -7.21 8.92
C VAL A 70 1.78 -5.69 8.88
N LEU A 71 1.94 -5.11 7.69
CA LEU A 71 1.47 -3.76 7.40
C LEU A 71 0.08 -3.82 6.79
N LEU A 72 -0.84 -3.08 7.39
CA LEU A 72 -2.18 -2.84 6.85
C LEU A 72 -2.22 -1.44 6.25
N ILE A 73 -2.50 -1.34 4.96
CA ILE A 73 -2.73 -0.08 4.26
C ILE A 73 -4.23 0.05 3.97
N ALA A 74 -4.86 1.08 4.50
CA ALA A 74 -6.25 1.42 4.25
C ALA A 74 -6.33 2.43 3.09
N ILE A 75 -7.09 2.09 2.06
CA ILE A 75 -7.38 2.96 0.92
C ILE A 75 -8.83 3.42 1.04
N PRO A 76 -9.07 4.69 1.40
CA PRO A 76 -10.42 5.21 1.52
C PRO A 76 -11.18 5.12 0.20
N ALA A 77 -12.49 4.87 0.28
CA ALA A 77 -13.38 4.82 -0.88
C ALA A 77 -13.21 6.03 -1.81
N ALA A 78 -13.12 7.24 -1.25
CA ALA A 78 -12.97 8.48 -1.99
C ALA A 78 -11.66 8.56 -2.80
N ALA A 79 -10.58 7.96 -2.29
CA ALA A 79 -9.27 8.01 -2.94
C ALA A 79 -9.23 7.12 -4.21
N SER A 80 -10.03 6.04 -4.24
CA SER A 80 -10.00 5.04 -5.31
C SER A 80 -11.08 5.20 -6.37
N VAL A 81 -12.00 6.17 -6.25
CA VAL A 81 -13.19 6.30 -7.13
C VAL A 81 -12.82 6.32 -8.62
N ALA A 82 -11.74 7.02 -8.97
CA ALA A 82 -11.32 7.21 -10.36
C ALA A 82 -10.27 6.19 -10.82
N TRP A 83 -9.95 5.18 -10.01
CA TRP A 83 -8.91 4.21 -10.37
C TRP A 83 -9.48 3.17 -11.32
N THR A 84 -8.88 3.06 -12.50
CA THR A 84 -9.32 2.12 -13.56
C THR A 84 -8.34 0.97 -13.76
N ASP A 85 -7.06 1.24 -13.55
CA ASP A 85 -5.95 0.32 -13.82
C ASP A 85 -5.23 -0.08 -12.54
N ALA A 86 -4.41 -1.12 -12.63
CA ALA A 86 -3.53 -1.52 -11.54
C ALA A 86 -2.68 -0.33 -11.06
N VAL A 87 -2.56 -0.19 -9.75
CA VAL A 87 -1.72 0.84 -9.12
C VAL A 87 -0.40 0.25 -8.71
N MET A 88 0.62 1.09 -8.70
CA MET A 88 1.94 0.78 -8.19
C MET A 88 2.24 1.62 -6.97
N PHE A 89 2.91 1.05 -5.99
CA PHE A 89 3.38 1.79 -4.81
C PHE A 89 4.68 1.19 -4.27
N ASP A 90 5.44 2.03 -3.61
CA ASP A 90 6.56 1.70 -2.74
C ASP A 90 6.29 2.28 -1.34
N ILE A 91 7.15 1.94 -0.38
CA ILE A 91 7.02 2.41 1.01
C ILE A 91 8.37 3.01 1.41
N ILE A 92 8.33 4.14 2.11
CA ILE A 92 9.48 4.70 2.81
C ILE A 92 9.24 4.66 4.31
N ASN A 93 10.30 4.37 5.07
CA ASN A 93 10.34 4.57 6.51
C ASN A 93 11.08 5.87 6.82
N ILE A 94 10.50 6.70 7.67
CA ILE A 94 11.01 8.00 8.07
C ILE A 94 11.27 7.98 9.58
N VAL A 95 12.54 8.12 9.95
CA VAL A 95 12.99 8.20 11.34
C VAL A 95 13.77 9.51 11.51
N GLY A 96 13.12 10.49 12.14
CA GLY A 96 13.65 11.86 12.22
C GLY A 96 13.81 12.47 10.82
N SER A 97 15.05 12.77 10.42
CA SER A 97 15.38 13.31 9.09
C SER A 97 15.79 12.24 8.07
N VAL A 98 15.97 10.99 8.49
CA VAL A 98 16.41 9.89 7.63
C VAL A 98 15.20 9.28 6.93
N LYS A 99 15.28 9.18 5.59
CA LYS A 99 14.27 8.52 4.75
C LYS A 99 14.90 7.29 4.13
N THR A 100 14.40 6.12 4.51
CA THR A 100 14.90 4.82 4.03
C THR A 100 13.82 4.16 3.18
N PRO A 101 14.09 3.87 1.89
CA PRO A 101 13.15 3.12 1.08
C PRO A 101 13.08 1.67 1.56
N ILE A 102 11.87 1.14 1.65
CA ILE A 102 11.63 -0.27 1.95
C ILE A 102 11.77 -1.05 0.64
N PRO A 103 12.65 -2.07 0.56
CA PRO A 103 12.85 -2.83 -0.67
C PRO A 103 11.55 -3.49 -1.16
N GLY A 104 11.06 -3.03 -2.30
CA GLY A 104 9.88 -3.58 -2.97
C GLY A 104 9.14 -2.51 -3.77
N ILE A 105 8.63 -2.91 -4.94
CA ILE A 105 7.63 -2.15 -5.68
C ILE A 105 6.47 -3.11 -5.91
N TRP A 106 5.30 -2.74 -5.40
CA TRP A 106 4.11 -3.57 -5.48
C TRP A 106 3.23 -3.09 -6.63
N ARG A 107 2.75 -4.03 -7.44
CA ARG A 107 1.68 -3.78 -8.42
C ARG A 107 0.41 -4.42 -7.88
N TRP A 108 -0.60 -3.61 -7.58
CA TRP A 108 -1.86 -4.08 -7.01
C TRP A 108 -3.00 -3.96 -8.02
N PRO A 109 -3.81 -5.02 -8.24
CA PRO A 109 -4.90 -4.95 -9.21
C PRO A 109 -6.03 -4.05 -8.71
N VAL A 110 -6.67 -3.35 -9.66
CA VAL A 110 -7.92 -2.63 -9.45
C VAL A 110 -9.00 -3.33 -10.27
N SER A 111 -10.12 -3.67 -9.64
CA SER A 111 -11.27 -4.26 -10.32
C SER A 111 -12.28 -3.17 -10.62
N ALA A 112 -12.21 -2.62 -11.84
CA ALA A 112 -13.26 -1.73 -12.34
C ALA A 112 -14.55 -2.53 -12.51
N ARG A 113 -15.56 -2.29 -11.66
CA ARG A 113 -16.90 -2.86 -11.85
C ARG A 113 -17.60 -2.11 -12.98
N VAL A 114 -17.93 -2.83 -14.05
CA VAL A 114 -18.77 -2.35 -15.17
C VAL A 114 -20.23 -2.16 -14.76
N THR A 115 -20.67 -2.77 -13.65
CA THR A 115 -22.09 -2.84 -13.25
C THR A 115 -22.65 -1.65 -12.49
N ARG A 116 -21.89 -0.56 -12.30
CA ARG A 116 -22.42 0.66 -11.64
C ARG A 116 -23.46 1.39 -12.52
N ASP A 117 -23.43 1.18 -13.84
CA ASP A 117 -24.30 1.86 -14.81
C ASP A 117 -25.39 0.93 -15.40
N VAL A 118 -25.98 0.04 -14.58
CA VAL A 118 -27.24 -0.60 -14.94
C VAL A 118 -28.37 0.16 -14.25
N VAL A 119 -28.87 1.20 -14.93
CA VAL A 119 -30.10 1.92 -14.58
C VAL A 119 -31.17 1.55 -15.59
#